data_AF-A0A6L9ZFQ7-F1
#
_entry.id   AF-A0A6L9ZFQ7-F1
#
_cell.length_a   1.000
_cell.length_b   1.000
_cell.length_c   1.000
_cell.angle_alpha   90.00
_cell.angle_beta   90.00
_cell.angle_gamma   90.00
#
_symmetry.space_group_name_H-M   'P 1'
#
loop_
_entity.id
_entity.type
_entity.pdbx_description
1 polymer ?
#
loop_
_entity_poly.entity_id
_entity_poly.type
_entity_poly.pdbx_seq_one_letter_code
_entity_poly.pdbx_strand_id
1 'polypeptide(L)'
;MANSPGSPESQSETPKLARTPLFDQVVAQNARLTAFAGWEMPVQFSGLKKEHAAVRTAVGIFDISHMGKFAFHGKQLREQLQSLVPSDLTRLQPGQAQYTVLLNPNGGIIDDIIFYYQGEEESGEQRGMMIVNGATCTKDKDWLLANLDTDLVTLQDLSTSKVLIAVQGPLAISHLQPFVKEALAPVKA
;
A
#
# COMPACT_ATOMS: atom_id res chain seq x y z
N MET A 1 44.27 18.23 40.29
CA MET A 1 43.51 17.17 39.61
C MET A 1 42.27 17.83 39.02
N ALA A 2 42.26 18.04 37.71
CA ALA A 2 41.17 18.72 37.02
C ALA A 2 40.07 17.70 36.68
N ASN A 3 38.84 17.95 37.11
CA ASN A 3 37.68 17.19 36.68
C ASN A 3 37.29 17.65 35.27
N SER A 4 37.44 16.76 34.29
CA SER A 4 36.87 16.90 32.95
C SER A 4 35.34 16.80 33.03
N PRO A 5 34.56 17.71 32.44
CA PRO A 5 33.13 17.51 32.31
C PRO A 5 32.87 16.47 31.23
N GLY A 6 32.10 15.44 31.58
CA GLY A 6 31.68 14.38 30.67
C GLY A 6 30.90 14.93 29.48
N SER A 7 31.17 14.37 28.30
CA SER A 7 30.45 14.65 27.07
C SER A 7 28.94 14.40 27.25
N PRO A 8 28.06 15.26 26.70
CA PRO A 8 26.63 15.01 26.75
C PRO A 8 26.32 13.74 25.92
N GLU A 9 25.73 12.74 26.56
CA GLU A 9 25.16 11.58 25.90
C GLU A 9 24.15 12.06 24.85
N SER A 10 24.38 11.70 23.59
CA SER A 10 23.40 11.97 22.53
C SER A 10 22.17 11.12 22.79
N GLN A 11 21.10 11.74 23.29
CA GLN A 11 19.78 11.13 23.33
C GLN A 11 19.41 10.81 21.88
N SER A 12 19.40 9.52 21.52
CA SER A 12 18.89 9.08 20.23
C SER A 12 17.37 9.29 20.27
N GLU A 13 16.89 10.40 19.73
CA GLU A 13 15.45 10.60 19.50
C GLU A 13 14.96 9.42 18.66
N THR A 14 14.08 8.60 19.23
CA THR A 14 13.41 7.55 18.48
C THR A 14 12.51 8.27 17.48
N PRO A 15 12.66 8.02 16.16
CA PRO A 15 11.90 8.75 15.16
C PRO A 15 10.40 8.54 15.41
N LYS A 16 9.65 9.64 15.43
CA LYS A 16 8.21 9.62 15.66
C LYS A 16 7.53 8.79 14.56
N LEU A 17 6.85 7.72 14.96
CA LEU A 17 6.15 6.84 14.03
C LEU A 17 4.98 7.57 13.36
N ALA A 18 4.76 7.27 12.09
CA ALA A 18 3.59 7.69 11.34
C ALA A 18 2.32 6.97 11.84
N ARG A 19 1.15 7.56 11.59
CA ARG A 19 -0.15 7.03 12.03
C ARG A 19 -1.11 7.00 10.85
N THR A 20 -1.86 5.91 10.74
CA THR A 20 -2.89 5.78 9.70
C THR A 20 -4.08 6.69 10.01
N PRO A 21 -4.93 7.02 9.01
CA PRO A 21 -6.17 7.75 9.27
C PRO A 21 -7.14 7.03 10.23
N LEU A 22 -6.96 5.73 10.48
CA LEU A 22 -7.78 4.93 11.38
C LEU A 22 -7.18 4.80 12.79
N PHE A 23 -6.04 5.44 13.07
CA PHE A 23 -5.30 5.28 14.33
C PHE A 23 -6.17 5.48 15.58
N ASP A 24 -6.94 6.58 15.64
CA ASP A 24 -7.77 6.87 16.80
C ASP A 24 -8.86 5.80 17.04
N GLN A 25 -9.40 5.23 15.97
CA GLN A 25 -10.38 4.13 16.05
C GLN A 25 -9.72 2.82 16.52
N VAL A 26 -8.48 2.58 16.11
CA VAL A 26 -7.68 1.42 16.55
C VAL A 26 -7.37 1.52 18.05
N VAL A 27 -6.96 2.70 18.52
CA VAL A 27 -6.69 2.97 19.94
C VAL A 27 -7.96 2.84 20.77
N ALA A 28 -9.09 3.39 20.31
CA ALA A 28 -10.37 3.30 21.00
C ALA A 28 -10.85 1.84 21.20
N GLN A 29 -10.39 0.92 20.34
CA GLN A 29 -10.66 -0.52 20.45
C GLN A 29 -9.64 -1.28 21.30
N ASN A 30 -8.74 -0.57 22.02
CA ASN A 30 -7.71 -1.13 22.88
C ASN A 30 -6.76 -2.09 22.16
N ALA A 31 -6.47 -1.84 20.88
CA ALA A 31 -5.44 -2.59 20.17
C ALA A 31 -4.08 -2.48 20.86
N ARG A 32 -3.33 -3.58 20.83
CA ARG A 32 -1.90 -3.54 21.11
C ARG A 32 -1.18 -3.01 19.88
N LEU A 33 -0.43 -1.93 20.03
CA LEU A 33 0.31 -1.29 18.95
C LEU A 33 1.77 -1.76 18.88
N THR A 34 2.35 -1.68 17.69
CA THR A 34 3.77 -1.94 17.43
C THR A 34 4.30 -1.04 16.33
N ALA A 35 5.64 -0.93 16.25
CA ALA A 35 6.30 -0.25 15.14
C ALA A 35 6.42 -1.20 13.95
N PHE A 36 5.86 -0.83 12.81
CA PHE A 36 5.97 -1.58 11.57
C PHE A 36 6.21 -0.63 10.41
N ALA A 37 7.33 -0.80 9.70
CA ALA A 37 7.69 0.03 8.53
C ALA A 37 7.66 1.56 8.79
N GLY A 38 7.98 2.00 10.01
CA GLY A 38 7.90 3.43 10.38
C GLY A 38 6.50 3.91 10.79
N TRP A 39 5.52 3.01 10.87
CA TRP A 39 4.15 3.29 11.30
C TRP A 39 3.83 2.67 12.66
N GLU A 40 2.91 3.30 13.39
CA GLU A 40 2.30 2.78 14.61
C GLU A 40 1.05 1.97 14.24
N MET A 41 1.17 0.64 14.23
CA MET A 41 0.16 -0.29 13.70
C MET A 41 -0.37 -1.26 14.77
N PRO A 42 -1.64 -1.69 14.70
CA PRO A 42 -2.15 -2.74 15.58
C PRO A 42 -1.52 -4.09 15.26
N VAL A 43 -0.89 -4.71 16.26
CA VAL A 43 -0.41 -6.11 16.17
C VAL A 43 -1.51 -7.12 16.53
N GLN A 44 -2.44 -6.74 17.41
CA GLN A 44 -3.63 -7.54 17.76
C GLN A 44 -4.64 -6.67 18.52
N PHE A 45 -5.89 -7.12 18.54
CA PHE A 45 -7.00 -6.55 19.34
C PHE A 45 -7.46 -7.53 20.43
N SER A 46 -7.81 -8.75 20.05
CA SER A 46 -8.39 -9.78 20.93
C SER A 46 -7.51 -11.02 21.09
N GLY A 47 -6.45 -11.12 20.27
CA GLY A 47 -5.41 -12.14 20.34
C GLY A 47 -5.17 -12.80 18.98
N LEU A 48 -3.89 -12.94 18.61
CA LEU A 48 -3.45 -13.45 17.29
C LEU A 48 -4.17 -14.74 16.85
N LYS A 49 -4.34 -15.73 17.74
CA LYS A 49 -5.02 -16.99 17.42
C LYS A 49 -6.51 -16.80 17.11
N LYS A 50 -7.20 -15.91 17.85
CA LYS A 50 -8.61 -15.62 17.65
C LYS A 50 -8.84 -14.86 16.35
N GLU A 51 -8.00 -13.86 16.07
CA GLU A 51 -8.06 -13.07 14.84
C GLU A 51 -7.74 -13.93 13.61
N HIS A 52 -6.75 -14.81 13.70
CA HIS A 52 -6.48 -15.80 12.66
C HIS A 52 -7.68 -16.73 12.42
N ALA A 53 -8.27 -17.27 13.49
CA ALA A 53 -9.45 -18.12 13.38
C ALA A 53 -10.63 -17.37 12.74
N ALA A 54 -10.85 -16.10 13.11
CA ALA A 54 -11.91 -15.27 12.54
C ALA A 54 -11.75 -15.12 11.02
N VAL A 55 -10.56 -14.87 10.50
CA VAL A 55 -10.31 -14.83 9.04
C VAL A 55 -10.58 -16.19 8.40
N ARG A 56 -10.18 -17.29 9.05
CA ARG A 56 -10.32 -18.64 8.48
C ARG A 56 -11.76 -19.14 8.44
N THR A 57 -12.57 -18.80 9.45
CA THR A 57 -13.92 -19.36 9.61
C THR A 57 -15.03 -18.35 9.39
N ALA A 58 -14.74 -17.05 9.37
CA ALA A 58 -15.73 -15.98 9.25
C ALA A 58 -15.19 -14.79 8.42
N VAL A 59 -14.87 -13.67 9.07
CA VAL A 59 -14.31 -12.47 8.46
C VAL A 59 -13.31 -11.80 9.42
N GLY A 60 -12.22 -11.29 8.88
CA GLY A 60 -11.31 -10.37 9.54
C GLY A 60 -11.14 -9.10 8.72
N ILE A 61 -10.91 -7.98 9.40
CA ILE A 61 -10.74 -6.66 8.80
C ILE A 61 -9.38 -6.13 9.23
N PHE A 62 -8.58 -5.69 8.27
CA PHE A 62 -7.22 -5.20 8.49
C PHE A 62 -7.10 -3.77 8.00
N ASP A 63 -6.58 -2.89 8.87
CA ASP A 63 -6.04 -1.62 8.43
C ASP A 63 -4.66 -1.84 7.80
N ILE A 64 -4.60 -1.76 6.48
CA ILE A 64 -3.35 -1.83 5.71
C ILE A 64 -3.00 -0.47 5.09
N SER A 65 -3.50 0.62 5.69
CA SER A 65 -3.29 1.99 5.19
C SER A 65 -1.84 2.46 5.28
N HIS A 66 -0.95 1.72 5.94
CA HIS A 66 0.50 1.99 5.94
C HIS A 66 1.17 1.67 4.58
N MET A 67 0.52 0.90 3.70
CA MET A 67 1.03 0.62 2.35
C MET A 67 1.03 1.89 1.48
N GLY A 68 1.99 1.96 0.56
CA GLY A 68 2.09 3.06 -0.39
C GLY A 68 0.98 2.98 -1.45
N LYS A 69 0.45 4.13 -1.84
CA LYS A 69 -0.68 4.24 -2.79
C LYS A 69 -0.35 5.31 -3.82
N PHE A 70 0.05 4.89 -5.03
CA PHE A 70 0.43 5.82 -6.09
C PHE A 70 -0.61 5.82 -7.19
N ALA A 71 -1.26 6.97 -7.40
CA ALA A 71 -2.17 7.17 -8.51
C ALA A 71 -1.40 7.72 -9.71
N PHE A 72 -1.66 7.14 -10.88
CA PHE A 72 -1.06 7.57 -12.13
C PHE A 72 -2.12 8.09 -13.09
N HIS A 73 -1.75 9.14 -13.81
CA HIS A 73 -2.59 9.68 -14.87
C HIS A 73 -1.72 10.26 -15.98
N GLY A 74 -2.00 9.89 -17.23
CA GLY A 74 -1.29 10.43 -18.39
C GLY A 74 -1.24 9.48 -19.57
N LYS A 75 -0.55 9.89 -20.64
CA LYS A 75 -0.48 9.13 -21.89
C LYS A 75 0.56 8.02 -21.80
N GLN A 76 0.31 6.92 -22.52
CA GLN A 76 1.24 5.78 -22.61
C GLN A 76 1.64 5.19 -21.24
N LEU A 77 0.72 5.22 -20.27
CA LEU A 77 1.02 4.84 -18.89
C LEU A 77 1.55 3.41 -18.78
N ARG A 78 0.90 2.45 -19.43
CA ARG A 78 1.30 1.05 -19.36
C ARG A 78 2.65 0.83 -20.04
N GLU A 79 2.91 1.51 -21.15
CA GLU A 79 4.16 1.46 -21.88
C GLU A 79 5.33 2.02 -21.05
N GLN A 80 5.11 3.16 -20.38
CA GLN A 80 6.07 3.78 -19.46
C GLN A 80 6.44 2.83 -18.30
N LEU A 81 5.44 2.16 -17.71
CA LEU A 81 5.64 1.22 -16.60
C LEU A 81 6.16 -0.15 -17.04
N GLN A 82 5.94 -0.57 -18.29
CA GLN A 82 6.23 -1.91 -18.78
C GLN A 82 7.73 -2.25 -18.68
N SER A 83 8.61 -1.27 -18.84
CA SER A 83 10.06 -1.47 -18.73
C SER A 83 10.53 -1.77 -17.29
N LEU A 84 9.70 -1.44 -16.29
CA LEU A 84 10.03 -1.56 -14.87
C LEU A 84 9.56 -2.88 -14.25
N VAL A 85 8.76 -3.65 -14.98
CA VAL A 85 8.14 -4.88 -14.48
C VAL A 85 8.31 -6.04 -15.48
N PRO A 86 8.43 -7.29 -15.02
CA PRO A 86 8.53 -8.44 -15.93
C PRO A 86 7.17 -8.91 -16.46
N SER A 87 6.07 -8.52 -15.81
CA SER A 87 4.71 -8.91 -16.23
C SER A 87 4.22 -8.02 -17.36
N ASP A 88 3.51 -8.60 -18.33
CA ASP A 88 2.91 -7.87 -19.44
C ASP A 88 1.65 -7.10 -18.98
N LEU A 89 1.80 -5.79 -18.78
CA LEU A 89 0.74 -4.88 -18.35
C LEU A 89 -0.28 -4.59 -19.46
N THR A 90 0.07 -4.82 -20.73
CA THR A 90 -0.84 -4.55 -21.86
C THR A 90 -2.05 -5.48 -21.86
N ARG A 91 -1.93 -6.63 -21.18
CA ARG A 91 -3.00 -7.62 -21.01
C ARG A 91 -4.09 -7.18 -20.04
N LEU A 92 -3.80 -6.22 -19.17
CA LEU A 92 -4.79 -5.70 -18.23
C LEU A 92 -5.88 -4.92 -18.97
N GLN A 93 -7.12 -5.35 -18.75
CA GLN A 93 -8.31 -4.59 -19.11
C GLN A 93 -8.67 -3.61 -17.97
N PRO A 94 -9.45 -2.55 -18.25
CA PRO A 94 -9.92 -1.64 -17.21
C PRO A 94 -10.61 -2.39 -16.06
N GLY A 95 -10.26 -2.05 -14.83
CA GLY A 95 -10.76 -2.69 -13.60
C GLY A 95 -9.99 -3.96 -13.19
N GLN A 96 -8.96 -4.37 -13.93
CA GLN A 96 -8.12 -5.50 -13.58
C GLN A 96 -6.87 -5.06 -12.82
N ALA A 97 -6.34 -6.00 -12.02
CA ALA A 97 -5.11 -5.83 -11.27
C ALA A 97 -4.12 -6.96 -11.59
N GLN A 98 -2.84 -6.66 -11.53
CA GLN A 98 -1.75 -7.63 -11.67
C GLN A 98 -0.77 -7.48 -10.51
N TYR A 99 -0.51 -8.60 -9.83
CA TYR A 99 0.65 -8.73 -8.95
C TYR A 99 1.91 -8.89 -9.81
N THR A 100 2.95 -8.11 -9.53
CA THR A 100 4.23 -8.17 -10.25
C THR A 100 5.34 -7.64 -9.34
N VAL A 101 6.56 -7.53 -9.85
CA VAL A 101 7.71 -6.93 -9.15
C VAL A 101 8.26 -5.76 -9.93
N LEU A 102 8.77 -4.76 -9.22
CA LEU A 102 9.64 -3.71 -9.77
C LEU A 102 11.06 -4.26 -9.87
N LEU A 103 11.70 -4.07 -11.02
CA LEU A 103 13.07 -4.52 -11.27
C LEU A 103 14.02 -3.34 -11.44
N ASN A 104 15.26 -3.53 -10.98
CA ASN A 104 16.37 -2.67 -11.37
C ASN A 104 16.97 -3.13 -12.72
N PRO A 105 17.89 -2.36 -13.33
CA PRO A 105 18.44 -2.68 -14.66
C PRO A 105 19.22 -4.01 -14.74
N ASN A 106 19.62 -4.57 -13.59
CA ASN A 106 20.31 -5.86 -13.50
C ASN A 106 19.33 -7.03 -13.26
N GLY A 107 18.02 -6.79 -13.31
CA GLY A 107 16.98 -7.78 -13.04
C GLY A 107 16.79 -8.11 -11.55
N GLY A 108 17.40 -7.34 -10.65
CA GLY A 108 17.18 -7.49 -9.21
C GLY A 108 15.83 -6.90 -8.79
N ILE A 109 15.12 -7.59 -7.90
CA ILE A 109 13.83 -7.14 -7.38
C ILE A 109 14.03 -5.96 -6.43
N ILE A 110 13.31 -4.87 -6.71
CA ILE A 110 13.25 -3.67 -5.88
C ILE A 110 12.14 -3.82 -4.84
N ASP A 111 10.93 -4.18 -5.28
CA ASP A 111 9.76 -4.46 -4.45
C ASP A 111 8.73 -5.31 -5.23
N ASP A 112 7.85 -6.00 -4.52
CA ASP A 112 6.64 -6.59 -5.09
C ASP A 112 5.45 -5.62 -4.96
N ILE A 113 4.64 -5.52 -6.02
CA ILE A 113 3.59 -4.51 -6.13
C ILE A 113 2.31 -5.11 -6.71
N ILE A 114 1.20 -4.41 -6.52
CA ILE A 114 -0.04 -4.66 -7.27
C ILE A 114 -0.37 -3.42 -8.10
N PHE A 115 -0.43 -3.58 -9.41
CA PHE A 115 -0.85 -2.51 -10.33
C PHE A 115 -2.29 -2.75 -10.79
N TYR A 116 -3.14 -1.73 -10.63
CA TYR A 116 -4.53 -1.71 -11.06
C TYR A 116 -4.65 -0.78 -12.27
N TYR A 117 -5.12 -1.30 -13.40
CA TYR A 117 -5.38 -0.48 -14.57
C TYR A 117 -6.84 -0.01 -14.55
N GLN A 118 -7.05 1.31 -14.63
CA GLN A 118 -8.38 1.91 -14.51
C GLN A 118 -8.98 2.30 -15.87
N GLY A 119 -8.21 2.15 -16.95
CA GLY A 119 -8.65 2.37 -18.32
C GLY A 119 -8.08 3.63 -18.96
N GLU A 120 -8.60 3.93 -20.14
CA GLU A 120 -8.23 5.06 -20.98
C GLU A 120 -9.45 5.96 -21.20
N GLU A 121 -9.24 7.26 -21.11
CA GLU A 121 -10.24 8.30 -21.36
C GLU A 121 -10.27 8.66 -22.85
N GLU A 122 -11.31 9.38 -23.29
CA GLU A 122 -11.43 9.84 -24.69
C GLU A 122 -10.26 10.73 -25.14
N SER A 123 -9.54 11.37 -24.20
CA SER A 123 -8.33 12.15 -24.46
C SER A 123 -7.11 11.30 -24.86
N GLY A 124 -7.20 9.97 -24.73
CA GLY A 124 -6.09 9.02 -24.84
C GLY A 124 -5.22 8.95 -23.59
N GLU A 125 -5.62 9.60 -22.50
CA GLU A 125 -4.94 9.51 -21.21
C GLU A 125 -5.42 8.28 -20.44
N GLN A 126 -4.49 7.60 -19.79
CA GLN A 126 -4.72 6.40 -19.02
C GLN A 126 -4.66 6.68 -17.52
N ARG A 127 -5.41 5.90 -16.74
CA ARG A 127 -5.38 5.92 -15.27
C ARG A 127 -4.93 4.57 -14.71
N GLY A 128 -4.19 4.64 -13.61
CA GLY A 128 -3.78 3.45 -12.87
C GLY A 128 -3.52 3.74 -11.41
N MET A 129 -3.45 2.69 -10.61
CA MET A 129 -3.07 2.75 -9.19
C MET A 129 -2.05 1.66 -8.90
N MET A 130 -0.97 1.99 -8.20
CA MET A 130 -0.01 1.02 -7.69
C MET A 130 -0.06 0.99 -6.17
N ILE A 131 -0.14 -0.22 -5.61
CA ILE A 131 0.02 -0.47 -4.18
C ILE A 131 1.41 -1.08 -3.97
N VAL A 132 2.20 -0.46 -3.10
CA VAL A 132 3.59 -0.86 -2.77
C VAL A 132 3.74 -1.12 -1.28
N ASN A 133 4.80 -1.82 -0.87
CA ASN A 133 5.02 -2.10 0.54
C ASN A 133 5.32 -0.83 1.34
N GLY A 134 4.84 -0.77 2.59
CA GLY A 134 5.03 0.40 3.45
C GLY A 134 6.50 0.70 3.75
N ALA A 135 7.33 -0.34 3.86
CA ALA A 135 8.75 -0.21 4.20
C ALA A 135 9.61 0.31 3.03
N THR A 136 9.15 0.13 1.80
CA THR A 136 9.86 0.49 0.56
C THR A 136 9.22 1.67 -0.15
N CYS A 137 8.05 2.13 0.29
CA CYS A 137 7.26 3.20 -0.32
C CYS A 137 8.08 4.39 -0.84
N THR A 138 8.97 4.99 -0.02
CA THR A 138 9.80 6.12 -0.47
C THR A 138 10.76 5.72 -1.60
N LYS A 139 11.46 4.59 -1.43
CA LYS A 139 12.39 4.05 -2.42
C LYS A 139 11.68 3.74 -3.75
N ASP A 140 10.48 3.17 -3.68
CA ASP A 140 9.72 2.78 -4.87
C ASP A 140 9.19 4.01 -5.60
N LYS A 141 8.73 5.04 -4.86
CA LYS A 141 8.33 6.32 -5.43
C LYS A 141 9.49 7.00 -6.16
N ASP A 142 10.66 7.08 -5.52
CA ASP A 142 11.85 7.70 -6.11
C ASP A 142 12.29 6.93 -7.36
N TRP A 143 12.23 5.58 -7.32
CA TRP A 143 12.51 4.73 -8.46
C TRP A 143 11.55 5.00 -9.63
N LEU A 144 10.25 5.08 -9.37
CA LEU A 144 9.25 5.36 -10.39
C LEU A 144 9.45 6.75 -11.00
N LEU A 145 9.59 7.79 -10.17
CA LEU A 145 9.80 9.16 -10.66
C LEU A 145 11.10 9.32 -11.46
N ALA A 146 12.14 8.56 -11.14
CA ALA A 146 13.40 8.59 -11.88
C ALA A 146 13.32 7.91 -13.27
N ASN A 147 12.31 7.06 -13.50
CA ASN A 147 12.19 6.27 -14.73
C ASN A 147 10.94 6.62 -15.57
N LEU A 148 10.02 7.43 -15.03
CA LEU A 148 8.85 7.91 -15.76
C LEU A 148 9.17 9.21 -16.48
N ASP A 149 8.64 9.34 -17.69
CA ASP A 149 8.52 10.65 -18.35
C ASP A 149 7.41 11.46 -17.67
N THR A 150 7.79 12.44 -16.85
CA THR A 150 6.86 13.27 -16.09
C THR A 150 6.08 14.26 -16.94
N ASP A 151 6.47 14.48 -18.19
CA ASP A 151 5.69 15.28 -19.14
C ASP A 151 4.52 14.47 -19.73
N LEU A 152 4.61 13.14 -19.69
CA LEU A 152 3.57 12.22 -20.18
C LEU A 152 2.71 11.64 -19.08
N VAL A 153 3.29 11.32 -17.92
CA VAL A 153 2.60 10.64 -16.81
C VAL A 153 2.86 11.37 -15.49
N THR A 154 1.78 11.71 -14.81
CA THR A 154 1.81 12.21 -13.44
C THR A 154 1.71 11.06 -12.44
N LEU A 155 2.48 11.15 -11.35
CA LEU A 155 2.40 10.25 -10.20
C LEU A 155 1.99 11.08 -8.96
N GLN A 156 0.82 10.77 -8.40
CA GLN A 156 0.35 11.35 -7.16
C GLN A 156 0.45 10.34 -6.01
N ASP A 157 1.15 10.73 -4.95
CA ASP A 157 1.27 9.94 -3.72
C ASP A 157 0.06 10.19 -2.79
N LEU A 158 -0.74 9.15 -2.60
CA LEU A 158 -1.96 9.16 -1.80
C LEU A 158 -1.80 8.40 -0.48
N SER A 159 -0.58 8.02 -0.11
CA SER A 159 -0.31 7.08 0.97
C SER A 159 -0.85 7.56 2.33
N THR A 160 -0.76 8.87 2.60
CA THR A 160 -1.22 9.50 3.85
C THR A 160 -2.67 10.00 3.80
N SER A 161 -3.25 10.20 2.62
CA SER A 161 -4.58 10.80 2.43
C SER A 161 -5.68 9.78 2.16
N LYS A 162 -5.32 8.53 1.85
CA LYS A 162 -6.27 7.45 1.57
C LYS A 162 -6.11 6.28 2.53
N VAL A 163 -7.25 5.73 2.92
CA VAL A 163 -7.35 4.49 3.70
C VAL A 163 -7.32 3.29 2.76
N LEU A 164 -6.67 2.21 3.19
CA LEU A 164 -6.73 0.90 2.54
C LEU A 164 -7.10 -0.15 3.59
N ILE A 165 -8.26 -0.77 3.40
CA ILE A 165 -8.79 -1.80 4.29
C ILE A 165 -8.86 -3.12 3.52
N ALA A 166 -8.32 -4.18 4.10
CA ALA A 166 -8.54 -5.54 3.61
C ALA A 166 -9.63 -6.22 4.44
N VAL A 167 -10.71 -6.64 3.78
CA VAL A 167 -11.77 -7.48 4.36
C VAL A 167 -11.58 -8.89 3.82
N GLN A 168 -11.31 -9.85 4.70
CA GLN A 168 -10.79 -11.17 4.33
C GLN A 168 -11.52 -12.29 5.08
N GLY A 169 -11.80 -13.40 4.40
CA GLY A 169 -12.42 -14.59 4.99
C GLY A 169 -13.62 -15.11 4.20
N PRO A 170 -14.10 -16.34 4.48
CA PRO A 170 -15.16 -16.98 3.70
C PRO A 170 -16.50 -16.20 3.71
N LEU A 171 -16.73 -15.36 4.71
CA LEU A 171 -17.95 -14.55 4.80
C LEU A 171 -17.74 -13.08 4.36
N ALA A 172 -16.53 -12.70 3.92
CA ALA A 172 -16.17 -11.31 3.60
C ALA A 172 -17.14 -10.64 2.62
N ILE A 173 -17.46 -11.28 1.50
CA ILE A 173 -18.39 -10.74 0.49
C ILE A 173 -19.77 -10.46 1.12
N SER A 174 -20.31 -11.42 1.86
CA SER A 174 -21.65 -11.29 2.46
C SER A 174 -21.72 -10.17 3.51
N HIS A 175 -20.64 -9.96 4.26
CA HIS A 175 -20.56 -8.89 5.26
C HIS A 175 -20.32 -7.51 4.63
N LEU A 176 -19.60 -7.44 3.50
CA LEU A 176 -19.30 -6.18 2.83
C LEU A 176 -20.45 -5.70 1.93
N GLN A 177 -21.21 -6.62 1.34
CA GLN A 177 -22.26 -6.33 0.37
C GLN A 177 -23.27 -5.24 0.82
N PRO A 178 -23.75 -5.18 2.08
CA PRO A 178 -24.70 -4.16 2.51
C PRO A 178 -24.15 -2.72 2.48
N PHE A 179 -22.83 -2.55 2.40
CA PHE A 179 -22.17 -1.24 2.41
C PHE A 179 -21.83 -0.72 1.00
N VAL A 180 -22.10 -1.49 -0.05
CA VAL A 180 -21.82 -1.14 -1.44
C VAL A 180 -23.04 -1.37 -2.32
N LYS A 181 -23.17 -0.59 -3.40
CA LYS A 181 -24.31 -0.70 -4.31
C LYS A 181 -24.09 -1.80 -5.35
N GLU A 182 -22.85 -2.00 -5.75
CA GLU A 182 -22.41 -2.95 -6.75
C GLU A 182 -22.48 -4.38 -6.18
N ALA A 183 -22.91 -5.33 -7.00
CA ALA A 183 -22.90 -6.73 -6.61
C ALA A 183 -21.45 -7.23 -6.51
N LEU A 184 -21.05 -7.72 -5.34
CA LEU A 184 -19.71 -8.25 -5.07
C LEU A 184 -19.58 -9.73 -5.40
N ALA A 185 -20.68 -10.48 -5.53
CA ALA A 185 -20.66 -11.90 -5.85
C ALA A 185 -19.84 -12.27 -7.12
N PRO A 186 -19.78 -11.43 -8.18
CA PRO A 186 -18.93 -11.69 -9.34
C PRO A 186 -17.43 -11.43 -9.13
N VAL A 187 -17.03 -10.76 -8.03
CA VAL A 187 -15.62 -10.53 -7.72
C VAL A 187 -14.97 -11.89 -7.46
N LYS A 188 -14.02 -12.25 -8.31
CA LYS A 188 -13.28 -13.51 -8.18
C LYS A 188 -12.40 -13.43 -6.93
N ALA A 189 -12.57 -14.41 -6.04
CA ALA A 189 -11.69 -14.63 -4.89
C ALA A 189 -10.36 -15.26 -5.32
#